data_AF-D4E8K2-F1
#
_entry.id   AF-D4E8K2-F1
#
_cell.length_a   1.000
_cell.length_b   1.000
_cell.length_c   1.000
_cell.angle_alpha   90.00
_cell.angle_beta   90.00
_cell.angle_gamma   90.00
#
_symmetry.space_group_name_H-M   'P 1'
#
loop_
_entity.id
_entity.type
_entity.pdbx_description
1 polymer ?
#
loop_
_entity_poly.entity_id
_entity_poly.type
_entity_poly.pdbx_seq_one_letter_code
_entity_poly.pdbx_strand_id
1 'polypeptide(L)'
;MKTITVEKHGLLADFVTWGVAPNYARFFLGKCHEANGQIALEPFVFNDSMHLTNPHQWFAANTAFWCRAYREAESSKEQAETLASIRAIFFVAGMLGQGSITALILQWWQATFELHGLPAPNIAVAVKSQSNRIH
;
A
#
# COMPACT_ATOMS: atom_id res chain seq x y z
N MET A 1 -9.77 6.13 -17.13
CA MET A 1 -8.74 6.18 -16.07
C MET A 1 -9.45 6.59 -14.79
N LYS A 2 -9.29 5.85 -13.70
CA LYS A 2 -9.92 6.10 -12.40
C LYS A 2 -8.79 6.33 -11.39
N THR A 3 -8.90 7.37 -10.56
CA THR A 3 -7.97 7.59 -9.45
C THR A 3 -8.22 6.52 -8.38
N ILE A 4 -7.15 5.98 -7.81
CA ILE A 4 -7.28 5.02 -6.70
C ILE A 4 -7.77 5.79 -5.47
N THR A 5 -8.96 5.44 -5.01
CA THR A 5 -9.59 6.01 -3.82
C THR A 5 -9.80 4.94 -2.77
N VAL A 6 -9.88 5.35 -1.50
CA VAL A 6 -10.28 4.49 -0.40
C VAL A 6 -11.32 5.16 0.49
N GLU A 7 -12.17 4.38 1.15
CA GLU A 7 -13.12 4.89 2.12
C GLU A 7 -12.40 5.45 3.37
N LYS A 8 -12.75 6.69 3.75
CA LYS A 8 -12.05 7.46 4.78
C LYS A 8 -12.11 6.81 6.16
N HIS A 9 -13.26 6.33 6.61
CA HIS A 9 -13.39 5.78 7.97
C HIS A 9 -12.60 4.48 8.11
N GLY A 10 -12.64 3.63 7.09
CA GLY A 10 -11.82 2.45 6.97
C GLY A 10 -10.33 2.79 7.00
N LEU A 11 -9.91 3.82 6.24
CA LEU A 11 -8.52 4.28 6.26
C LEU A 11 -8.09 4.78 7.64
N LEU A 12 -8.94 5.53 8.34
CA LEU A 12 -8.66 5.99 9.71
C LEU A 12 -8.51 4.82 10.69
N ALA A 13 -9.32 3.77 10.56
CA ALA A 13 -9.17 2.55 11.36
C ALA A 13 -7.88 1.79 11.03
N ASP A 14 -7.50 1.78 9.74
CA ASP A 14 -6.23 1.20 9.32
C ASP A 14 -5.03 2.00 9.85
N PHE A 15 -5.08 3.33 9.87
CA PHE A 15 -4.04 4.14 10.50
C PHE A 15 -3.78 3.74 11.95
N VAL A 16 -4.84 3.47 12.72
CA VAL A 16 -4.68 2.97 14.09
C VAL A 16 -4.00 1.59 14.11
N THR A 17 -4.44 0.68 13.23
CA THR A 17 -3.89 -0.68 13.12
C THR A 17 -2.40 -0.68 12.74
N TRP A 18 -2.00 0.27 11.88
CA TRP A 18 -0.62 0.45 11.43
C TRP A 18 0.23 1.33 12.36
N GLY A 19 -0.30 1.76 13.52
CA GLY A 19 0.43 2.56 14.50
C GLY A 19 0.76 3.98 14.03
N VAL A 20 -0.03 4.52 13.12
CA VAL A 20 0.14 5.89 12.62
C VAL A 20 -0.32 6.87 13.70
N ALA A 21 0.59 7.75 14.12
CA ALA A 21 0.30 8.77 15.10
C ALA A 21 -0.73 9.78 14.54
N PRO A 22 -1.66 10.32 15.36
CA PRO A 22 -2.75 11.17 14.88
C PRO A 22 -2.31 12.39 14.06
N ASN A 23 -1.17 13.00 14.42
CA ASN A 23 -0.63 14.11 13.66
C ASN A 23 -0.20 13.67 12.25
N TYR A 24 0.50 12.54 12.12
CA TYR A 24 0.92 11.99 10.83
C TYR A 24 -0.28 11.55 9.97
N ALA A 25 -1.30 10.95 10.58
CA ALA A 25 -2.55 10.64 9.89
C ALA A 25 -3.20 11.91 9.31
N ARG A 26 -3.31 12.97 10.11
CA ARG A 26 -3.85 14.26 9.65
C ARG A 26 -3.04 14.85 8.50
N PHE A 27 -1.72 14.80 8.58
CA PHE A 27 -0.85 15.34 7.52
C PHE A 27 -0.93 14.53 6.24
N PHE A 28 -0.93 13.20 6.34
CA PHE A 28 -1.12 12.32 5.18
C PHE A 28 -2.44 12.65 4.47
N LEU A 29 -3.54 12.75 5.22
CA LEU A 29 -4.84 13.13 4.65
C LEU A 29 -4.83 14.53 4.04
N GLY A 30 -4.10 15.48 4.64
CA GLY A 30 -3.90 16.82 4.08
C GLY A 30 -3.09 16.85 2.77
N LYS A 31 -2.44 15.74 2.39
CA LYS A 31 -1.77 15.55 1.09
C LYS A 31 -2.62 14.75 0.08
N CYS A 32 -3.84 14.37 0.48
CA CYS A 32 -4.77 13.64 -0.35
C CYS A 32 -5.91 14.55 -0.82
N HIS A 33 -6.59 14.14 -1.89
CA HIS A 33 -7.86 14.71 -2.28
C HIS A 33 -9.00 13.97 -1.56
N GLU A 34 -9.78 14.70 -0.77
CA GLU A 34 -10.98 14.16 -0.11
C GLU A 34 -12.25 14.61 -0.82
N ALA A 35 -13.09 13.66 -1.24
CA ALA A 35 -14.42 13.95 -1.77
C ALA A 35 -15.39 12.82 -1.46
N ASN A 36 -16.62 13.15 -1.04
CA ASN A 36 -17.69 12.18 -0.79
C ASN A 36 -17.30 11.01 0.14
N GLY A 37 -16.51 11.28 1.18
CA GLY A 37 -16.02 10.25 2.11
C GLY A 37 -14.92 9.34 1.55
N GLN A 38 -14.40 9.65 0.37
CA GLN A 38 -13.30 8.94 -0.28
C GLN A 38 -12.02 9.77 -0.20
N ILE A 39 -10.90 9.07 -0.01
CA ILE A 39 -9.54 9.63 0.01
C ILE A 39 -8.81 9.13 -1.23
N ALA A 40 -8.40 10.05 -2.10
CA ALA A 40 -7.53 9.79 -3.24
C ALA A 40 -6.12 10.31 -2.94
N LEU A 41 -5.09 9.51 -3.25
CA LEU A 41 -3.74 10.05 -3.36
C LEU A 41 -3.66 10.99 -4.55
N GLU A 42 -3.07 12.16 -4.34
CA GLU A 42 -2.71 13.05 -5.45
C GLU A 42 -1.70 12.36 -6.37
N PRO A 43 -1.66 12.66 -7.69
CA PRO A 43 -0.69 12.06 -8.62
C PRO A 43 0.78 12.32 -8.21
N PHE A 44 1.00 13.36 -7.42
CA PHE A 44 2.31 13.71 -6.88
C PHE A 44 2.22 13.92 -5.36
N VAL A 45 2.66 12.91 -4.60
CA VAL A 45 2.68 12.92 -3.14
C VAL A 45 4.11 12.74 -2.64
N PHE A 46 4.59 13.69 -1.85
CA PHE A 46 5.88 13.64 -1.19
C PHE A 46 5.79 14.30 0.19
N ASN A 47 6.67 13.91 1.10
CA ASN A 47 6.76 14.54 2.40
C ASN A 47 7.63 15.81 2.29
N ASP A 48 6.99 16.95 2.08
CA ASP A 48 7.60 18.29 2.07
C ASP A 48 7.59 18.98 3.45
N SER A 49 7.04 18.30 4.47
CA SER A 49 6.72 18.93 5.74
C SER A 49 7.95 18.91 6.63
N MET A 50 8.58 20.07 6.79
CA MET A 50 9.82 20.26 7.56
C MET A 50 9.76 19.72 9.00
N HIS A 51 8.56 19.57 9.56
CA HIS A 51 8.34 19.06 10.92
C HIS A 51 8.01 17.57 11.00
N LEU A 52 7.92 16.87 9.86
CA LEU A 52 7.64 15.43 9.78
C LEU A 52 8.93 14.67 9.50
N THR A 53 9.74 14.53 10.55
CA THR A 53 11.08 13.93 10.48
C THR A 53 11.08 12.42 10.77
N ASN A 54 9.93 11.82 11.09
CA ASN A 54 9.85 10.38 11.37
C ASN A 54 9.44 9.61 10.10
N PRO A 55 10.39 9.03 9.33
CA PRO A 55 10.07 8.29 8.12
C PRO A 55 9.18 7.07 8.40
N HIS A 56 9.31 6.42 9.55
CA HIS A 56 8.49 5.26 9.91
C HIS A 56 6.99 5.58 9.84
N GLN A 57 6.60 6.75 10.35
CA GLN A 57 5.21 7.18 10.37
C GLN A 57 4.67 7.46 8.96
N TRP A 58 5.52 8.00 8.08
CA TRP A 58 5.16 8.21 6.68
C TRP A 58 4.99 6.88 5.93
N PHE A 59 5.90 5.94 6.16
CA PHE A 59 5.81 4.58 5.63
C PHE A 59 4.54 3.88 6.12
N ALA A 60 4.25 3.92 7.42
CA ALA A 60 3.05 3.32 8.02
C ALA A 60 1.75 3.86 7.39
N ALA A 61 1.64 5.18 7.21
CA ALA A 61 0.46 5.80 6.60
C ALA A 61 0.28 5.40 5.13
N ASN A 62 1.36 5.39 4.35
CA ASN A 62 1.33 4.91 2.97
C ASN A 62 0.94 3.43 2.91
N THR A 63 1.53 2.57 3.74
CA THR A 63 1.20 1.15 3.77
C THR A 63 -0.28 0.93 4.12
N ALA A 64 -0.80 1.63 5.14
CA ALA A 64 -2.21 1.56 5.51
C ALA A 64 -3.13 1.90 4.33
N PHE A 65 -2.83 2.97 3.60
CA PHE A 65 -3.58 3.37 2.40
C PHE A 65 -3.60 2.26 1.35
N TRP A 66 -2.43 1.73 0.98
CA TRP A 66 -2.36 0.74 -0.11
C TRP A 66 -2.92 -0.62 0.27
N CYS A 67 -2.77 -1.05 1.53
CA CYS A 67 -3.42 -2.27 2.02
C CYS A 67 -4.95 -2.13 2.05
N ARG A 68 -5.48 -0.93 2.32
CA ARG A 68 -6.92 -0.68 2.19
C ARG A 68 -7.36 -0.63 0.73
N ALA A 69 -6.62 0.06 -0.13
CA ALA A 69 -6.90 0.09 -1.57
C ALA A 69 -6.94 -1.33 -2.17
N TYR A 70 -6.06 -2.23 -1.72
CA TYR A 70 -6.11 -3.63 -2.11
C TYR A 70 -7.40 -4.34 -1.68
N ARG A 71 -7.88 -4.09 -0.46
CA ARG A 71 -9.14 -4.68 0.03
C ARG A 71 -10.39 -4.10 -0.64
N GLU A 72 -10.34 -2.84 -1.04
CA GLU A 72 -11.46 -2.13 -1.69
C GLU A 72 -11.45 -2.30 -3.21
N ALA A 73 -10.40 -2.86 -3.79
CA ALA A 73 -10.29 -3.09 -5.21
C ALA A 73 -11.43 -4.00 -5.72
N GLU A 74 -12.09 -3.56 -6.79
CA GLU A 74 -13.28 -4.21 -7.35
C GLU A 74 -12.91 -5.21 -8.46
N SER A 75 -11.63 -5.25 -8.86
CA SER A 75 -11.13 -6.11 -9.92
C SER A 75 -9.74 -6.65 -9.63
N SER A 76 -9.41 -7.80 -10.24
CA SER A 76 -8.06 -8.39 -10.15
C SER A 76 -6.97 -7.48 -10.70
N LYS A 77 -7.31 -6.59 -11.65
CA LYS A 77 -6.37 -5.60 -12.19
C LYS A 77 -6.03 -4.55 -11.13
N GLU A 78 -7.04 -3.98 -10.47
CA GLU A 78 -6.84 -3.02 -9.38
C GLU A 78 -6.10 -3.66 -8.19
N GLN A 79 -6.42 -4.92 -7.87
CA GLN A 79 -5.68 -5.71 -6.88
C GLN A 79 -4.20 -5.90 -7.26
N ALA A 80 -3.89 -6.16 -8.53
CA ALA A 80 -2.52 -6.29 -8.99
C ALA A 80 -1.75 -4.96 -8.91
N GLU A 81 -2.38 -3.85 -9.29
CA GLU A 81 -1.80 -2.50 -9.20
C GLU A 81 -1.52 -2.11 -7.74
N THR A 82 -2.47 -2.34 -6.84
CA THR A 82 -2.31 -2.07 -5.40
C THR A 82 -1.26 -2.97 -4.74
N LEU A 83 -1.20 -4.27 -5.09
CA LEU A 83 -0.12 -5.17 -4.65
C LEU A 83 1.25 -4.70 -5.12
N ALA A 84 1.36 -4.16 -6.33
CA ALA A 84 2.61 -3.59 -6.83
C ALA A 84 3.06 -2.39 -5.98
N SER A 85 2.13 -1.52 -5.57
CA SER A 85 2.42 -0.41 -4.65
C SER A 85 2.87 -0.91 -3.27
N ILE A 86 2.21 -1.93 -2.71
CA ILE A 86 2.60 -2.53 -1.41
C ILE A 86 4.02 -3.11 -1.50
N ARG A 87 4.36 -3.79 -2.60
CA ARG A 87 5.72 -4.31 -2.86
C ARG A 87 6.74 -3.19 -2.95
N ALA A 88 6.44 -2.11 -3.67
CA ALA A 88 7.33 -0.97 -3.77
C ALA A 88 7.65 -0.42 -2.38
N ILE A 89 6.63 -0.24 -1.54
CA ILE A 89 6.82 0.24 -0.16
C ILE A 89 7.64 -0.76 0.66
N PHE A 90 7.36 -2.06 0.55
CA PHE A 90 8.12 -3.11 1.24
C PHE A 90 9.63 -3.02 0.96
N PHE A 91 10.02 -2.95 -0.32
CA PHE A 91 11.43 -2.90 -0.70
C PHE A 91 12.08 -1.58 -0.29
N VAL A 92 11.41 -0.45 -0.51
CA VAL A 92 11.94 0.87 -0.12
C VAL A 92 12.11 0.97 1.39
N ALA A 93 11.12 0.51 2.17
CA ALA A 93 11.20 0.46 3.63
C ALA A 93 12.41 -0.37 4.09
N GLY A 94 12.62 -1.54 3.48
CA GLY A 94 13.78 -2.40 3.77
C GLY A 94 15.11 -1.72 3.46
N MET A 95 15.23 -1.07 2.30
CA MET A 95 16.46 -0.35 1.88
C MET A 95 16.77 0.85 2.78
N LEU A 96 15.76 1.49 3.37
CA LEU A 96 15.91 2.66 4.24
C LEU A 96 15.90 2.32 5.73
N GLY A 97 16.09 1.05 6.10
CA GLY A 97 16.21 0.62 7.49
C GLY A 97 14.92 0.70 8.31
N GLN A 98 13.75 0.77 7.67
CA GLN A 98 12.44 0.81 8.33
C GLN A 98 11.95 -0.60 8.68
N GLY A 99 12.75 -1.35 9.44
CA GLY A 99 12.55 -2.79 9.67
C GLY A 99 11.21 -3.16 10.30
N SER A 100 10.64 -2.30 11.16
CA SER A 100 9.32 -2.52 11.74
C SER A 100 8.20 -2.47 10.69
N ILE A 101 8.28 -1.56 9.71
CA ILE A 101 7.32 -1.51 8.61
C ILE A 101 7.49 -2.73 7.70
N THR A 102 8.73 -3.08 7.37
CA THR A 102 9.03 -4.28 6.57
C THR A 102 8.43 -5.54 7.22
N ALA A 103 8.56 -5.69 8.54
CA ALA A 103 7.99 -6.80 9.28
C ALA A 103 6.45 -6.78 9.29
N LEU A 104 5.82 -5.62 9.52
CA LEU A 104 4.37 -5.48 9.48
C LEU A 104 3.79 -5.78 8.10
N ILE A 105 4.46 -5.35 7.03
CA ILE A 105 4.05 -5.71 5.66
C ILE A 105 4.15 -7.22 5.44
N LEU A 106 5.21 -7.89 5.91
CA LEU A 106 5.31 -9.35 5.80
C LEU A 106 4.20 -10.07 6.58
N GLN A 107 3.85 -9.58 7.77
CA GLN A 107 2.75 -10.14 8.54
C GLN A 107 1.42 -9.96 7.80
N TRP A 108 1.15 -8.78 7.28
CA TRP A 108 -0.04 -8.52 6.46
C TRP A 108 -0.07 -9.41 5.21
N TRP A 109 1.06 -9.57 4.53
CA TRP A 109 1.21 -10.42 3.34
C TRP A 109 0.89 -11.87 3.66
N GLN A 110 1.45 -12.42 4.75
CA GLN A 110 1.16 -13.78 5.18
C GLN A 110 -0.32 -13.95 5.55
N ALA A 111 -0.89 -12.98 6.29
CA ALA A 111 -2.28 -13.01 6.70
C ALA A 111 -3.28 -12.88 5.54
N THR A 112 -2.84 -12.37 4.40
CA THR A 112 -3.68 -12.17 3.20
C THR A 112 -3.32 -13.10 2.04
N PHE A 113 -2.51 -14.14 2.31
CA PHE A 113 -2.03 -15.08 1.29
C PHE A 113 -3.15 -15.71 0.46
N GLU A 114 -4.24 -16.12 1.10
CA GLU A 114 -5.40 -16.72 0.41
C GLU A 114 -6.08 -15.78 -0.59
N LEU A 115 -5.87 -14.46 -0.46
CA LEU A 115 -6.45 -13.46 -1.36
C LEU A 115 -5.58 -13.19 -2.58
N HIS A 116 -4.25 -13.07 -2.40
CA HIS A 116 -3.34 -12.72 -3.50
C HIS A 116 -2.59 -13.93 -4.09
N GLY A 117 -2.47 -15.05 -3.37
CA GLY A 117 -1.83 -16.29 -3.84
C GLY A 117 -0.32 -16.20 -4.08
N LEU A 118 0.38 -15.29 -3.39
CA LEU A 118 1.81 -15.02 -3.61
C LEU A 118 2.61 -15.33 -2.34
N PRO A 119 3.52 -16.31 -2.35
CA PRO A 119 4.18 -16.76 -1.12
C PRO A 119 5.15 -15.73 -0.51
N ALA A 120 5.63 -14.77 -1.32
CA ALA A 120 6.49 -13.68 -0.84
C ALA A 120 6.36 -12.41 -1.71
N PRO A 121 6.72 -11.23 -1.19
CA PRO A 121 6.68 -9.98 -1.94
C PRO A 121 7.52 -9.97 -3.22
N ASN A 122 8.61 -10.73 -3.29
CA ASN A 122 9.52 -10.79 -4.44
C ASN A 122 9.21 -11.92 -5.45
N ILE A 123 8.11 -12.68 -5.26
CA ILE A 123 7.76 -13.81 -6.13
C ILE A 123 6.61 -13.42 -7.04
N ALA A 124 6.79 -13.52 -8.35
CA ALA A 124 5.72 -13.38 -9.33
C ALA A 124 5.17 -14.76 -9.72
N VAL A 125 3.89 -14.81 -10.13
CA VAL A 125 3.32 -16.02 -10.74
C VAL A 125 4.01 -16.26 -12.07
N ALA A 126 4.68 -17.39 -12.23
CA ALA A 126 5.25 -17.78 -13.51
C ALA A 126 4.13 -18.10 -14.50
N VAL A 127 4.03 -17.33 -15.58
CA VAL A 127 3.19 -17.72 -16.72
C VAL A 127 3.92 -18.86 -17.43
N LYS A 128 3.36 -20.07 -17.44
CA LYS A 128 3.83 -21.12 -18.37
C LYS A 128 3.54 -20.63 -19.78
N SER A 129 4.57 -20.20 -20.50
CA SER A 129 4.45 -20.05 -21.95
C SER A 129 4.24 -21.44 -22.54
N GLN A 130 3.07 -21.67 -23.13
CA GLN A 130 2.92 -22.75 -24.11
C GLN A 130 3.81 -22.38 -25.29
N SER A 131 5.05 -22.86 -25.26
CA SER A 131 5.91 -22.89 -26.43
C SER A 131 5.26 -23.87 -27.40
N ASN A 132 4.39 -23.37 -28.27
CA ASN A 132 4.06 -24.05 -29.51
C ASN A 132 5.35 -24.10 -30.35
N ARG A 133 6.19 -25.09 -30.08
CA ARG A 133 7.19 -25.54 -31.03
C ARG A 133 6.43 -26.21 -32.16
N ILE A 134 6.18 -25.44 -33.21
CA ILE A 134 5.75 -25.96 -34.49
C ILE A 134 6.95 -26.72 -35.05
N HIS A 135 6.75 -28.01 -35.32
CA HIS A 135 7.71 -28.91 -35.95
C HIS A 135 7.87 -28.58 -37.44
#